data_AF-A0A937VW27-F1
#
_entry.id   AF-A0A937VW27-F1
#
_cell.length_a   1.000
_cell.length_b   1.000
_cell.length_c   1.000
_cell.angle_alpha   90.00
_cell.angle_beta   90.00
_cell.angle_gamma   90.00
#
_symmetry.space_group_name_H-M   'P 1'
#
loop_
_entity.id
_entity.type
_entity.pdbx_description
1 polymer ?
#
loop_
_entity_poly.entity_id
_entity_poly.type
_entity_poly.pdbx_seq_one_letter_code
_entity_poly.pdbx_strand_id
1 'polypeptide(L)'
;MIDSVCSILITPKDLIDSTGLNYRILLDYSHPKKRGRSMTYGNYPDLSKVKKILVIKLRHHGDVLLTSPLFSHLRKALPDVQLDAYVYKDTYPMLEGHPDVNTFFHYDKAWKKLSFFKKIVKEVQILRKIRRQKYDMIINLTEGDRGALIAKICRPKYSVGMQREGKKNAYSHTIKSSSTPRHTVEKQLDALRCIGLFPSEEDRELFFHISDEDRQRALMLIEGIKDYVVVHPVSRWRFKCPPPHIVANVVKDLILRGKKVVFTSGPDKQEMDIVASIVALLPKEGIIDLSGKTSLKELGAVIKGSQMLFCVDSVPLHMASALKTPVVVLFGPTSEVNWGPWMHAHSRVVTKTVPCRPCFKDGCAGSKMSDCLYTISPKVIINSIDSLLEEVYGK
;
A
#
# COMPACT_ATOMS: atom_id res chain seq x y z
N MET A 1 43.14 38.23 -22.28
CA MET A 1 42.24 39.38 -22.14
C MET A 1 41.31 39.04 -20.96
N ILE A 2 41.74 39.47 -19.76
CA ILE A 2 41.03 39.57 -18.47
C ILE A 2 40.56 38.20 -17.88
N ASP A 3 41.35 37.53 -17.01
CA ASP A 3 41.51 37.72 -15.54
C ASP A 3 40.19 37.55 -14.75
N SER A 4 39.95 36.45 -14.01
CA SER A 4 40.50 36.05 -12.69
C SER A 4 39.53 36.37 -11.52
N VAL A 5 39.29 35.34 -10.69
CA VAL A 5 39.26 35.37 -9.21
C VAL A 5 37.95 35.68 -8.45
N CYS A 6 37.58 34.65 -7.67
CA CYS A 6 37.09 34.56 -6.28
C CYS A 6 35.93 35.42 -5.74
N SER A 7 35.01 34.67 -5.09
CA SER A 7 34.65 34.69 -3.67
C SER A 7 34.44 36.03 -2.96
N ILE A 8 33.36 36.16 -2.19
CA ILE A 8 33.38 36.69 -0.80
C ILE A 8 32.03 36.42 -0.11
N LEU A 9 32.13 35.81 1.08
CA LEU A 9 31.15 35.77 2.16
C LEU A 9 31.12 37.13 2.88
N ILE A 10 29.97 37.74 3.16
CA ILE A 10 29.81 38.69 4.28
C ILE A 10 28.43 38.50 4.96
N THR A 11 28.52 38.59 6.29
CA THR A 11 27.61 38.39 7.42
C THR A 11 26.64 39.56 7.71
N PRO A 12 25.68 39.39 8.64
CA PRO A 12 24.63 40.38 8.92
C PRO A 12 25.07 41.44 9.94
N LYS A 13 24.65 42.70 9.75
CA LYS A 13 24.54 43.72 10.82
C LYS A 13 23.68 44.92 10.41
N ASP A 14 22.74 45.23 11.29
CA ASP A 14 22.30 46.55 11.75
C ASP A 14 21.83 47.61 10.74
N LEU A 15 20.51 47.80 10.69
CA LEU A 15 19.90 49.12 10.60
C LEU A 15 18.69 49.19 11.53
N ILE A 16 18.98 49.63 12.75
CA ILE A 16 18.03 50.37 13.57
C ILE A 16 18.09 51.81 13.03
N ASP A 17 16.99 52.33 12.52
CA ASP A 17 16.79 53.78 12.54
C ASP A 17 15.38 54.12 13.04
N SER A 18 15.46 55.00 14.03
CA SER A 18 14.47 55.73 14.77
C SER A 18 13.69 56.71 13.91
N THR A 19 12.43 56.38 13.58
CA THR A 19 11.42 57.40 13.33
C THR A 19 10.08 56.93 13.89
N GLY A 20 9.70 57.49 15.04
CA GLY A 20 8.35 57.37 15.55
C GLY A 20 7.38 58.09 14.62
N LEU A 21 6.66 57.33 13.80
CA LEU A 21 5.51 57.81 13.04
C LEU A 21 4.40 56.76 13.09
N ASN A 22 3.39 57.08 13.90
CA ASN A 22 2.09 56.43 13.89
C ASN A 22 1.46 56.58 12.50
N TYR A 23 1.29 55.47 11.79
CA TYR A 23 0.33 55.37 10.69
C TYR A 23 -0.69 54.28 10.99
N ARG A 24 -1.78 54.72 11.63
CA ARG A 24 -3.09 54.07 11.57
C ARG A 24 -3.59 54.23 10.14
N ILE A 25 -3.39 53.22 9.30
CA ILE A 25 -4.07 53.14 8.00
C ILE A 25 -5.14 52.06 8.12
N LEU A 26 -6.36 52.52 8.40
CA LEU A 26 -7.59 51.81 8.06
C LEU A 26 -7.69 51.78 6.54
N LEU A 27 -7.53 50.58 5.95
CA LEU A 27 -8.00 50.32 4.60
C LEU A 27 -9.01 49.19 4.67
N ASP A 28 -10.25 49.62 4.81
CA ASP A 28 -11.46 48.86 4.53
C ASP A 28 -11.47 48.51 3.03
N TYR A 29 -11.08 47.29 2.69
CA TYR A 29 -11.20 46.74 1.35
C TYR A 29 -12.26 45.64 1.34
N SER A 30 -13.51 46.07 1.30
CA SER A 30 -14.63 45.23 0.88
C SER A 30 -14.42 44.77 -0.58
N HIS A 31 -13.88 43.57 -0.76
CA HIS A 31 -13.78 42.89 -2.05
C HIS A 31 -14.99 41.99 -2.33
N PRO A 32 -15.46 41.91 -3.59
CA PRO A 32 -16.67 41.20 -3.96
C PRO A 32 -16.53 39.68 -3.76
N LYS A 33 -17.58 39.04 -3.23
CA LYS A 33 -17.70 37.59 -3.00
C LYS A 33 -17.56 36.79 -4.32
N LYS A 34 -16.33 36.48 -4.72
CA LYS A 34 -16.05 35.39 -5.66
C LYS A 34 -15.93 34.08 -4.88
N ARG A 35 -16.74 33.08 -5.25
CA ARG A 35 -16.64 31.70 -4.76
C ARG A 35 -15.33 31.06 -5.28
N GLY A 36 -14.23 31.40 -4.63
CA GLY A 36 -12.94 30.74 -4.75
C GLY A 36 -12.28 30.82 -3.38
N ARG A 37 -12.28 29.71 -2.62
CA ARG A 37 -11.57 29.66 -1.35
C ARG A 37 -10.07 29.77 -1.63
N SER A 38 -9.51 30.92 -1.34
CA SER A 38 -8.07 31.09 -1.12
C SER A 38 -7.66 30.09 -0.02
N MET A 39 -6.69 29.22 -0.32
CA MET A 39 -6.14 28.30 0.67
C MET A 39 -5.11 29.05 1.52
N THR A 40 -5.55 29.59 2.64
CA THR A 40 -4.66 29.90 3.76
C THR A 40 -4.24 28.61 4.44
N TYR A 41 -2.98 28.50 4.88
CA TYR A 41 -2.57 27.47 5.84
C TYR A 41 -3.51 27.57 7.07
N GLY A 42 -4.05 26.44 7.55
CA GLY A 42 -4.90 26.40 8.74
C GLY A 42 -6.42 26.32 8.54
N ASN A 43 -6.93 26.11 7.32
CA ASN A 43 -8.37 25.85 7.11
C ASN A 43 -8.71 24.36 7.29
N TYR A 44 -8.48 23.82 8.49
CA TYR A 44 -8.85 22.44 8.84
C TYR A 44 -10.36 22.33 9.12
N PRO A 45 -10.99 21.18 8.83
CA PRO A 45 -12.38 20.96 9.17
C PRO A 45 -12.57 20.91 10.69
N ASP A 46 -13.70 21.43 11.17
CA ASP A 46 -14.16 21.21 12.55
C ASP A 46 -14.60 19.74 12.71
N LEU A 47 -13.68 18.92 13.23
CA LEU A 47 -13.85 17.48 13.39
C LEU A 47 -14.80 17.11 14.55
N SER A 48 -15.09 18.02 15.49
CA SER A 48 -15.98 17.76 16.63
C SER A 48 -17.40 17.36 16.19
N LYS A 49 -17.80 17.79 14.99
CA LYS A 49 -19.11 17.54 14.38
C LYS A 49 -19.12 16.36 13.41
N VAL A 50 -18.00 15.69 13.20
CA VAL A 50 -17.90 14.55 12.28
C VAL A 50 -18.25 13.28 13.05
N LYS A 51 -19.37 12.66 12.71
CA LYS A 51 -19.86 11.43 13.37
C LYS A 51 -19.83 10.22 12.43
N LYS A 52 -19.84 10.43 11.10
CA LYS A 52 -19.75 9.33 10.12
C LYS A 52 -18.77 9.65 9.00
N ILE A 53 -17.82 8.73 8.77
CA ILE A 53 -16.81 8.84 7.72
C ILE A 53 -16.88 7.63 6.80
N LEU A 54 -16.86 7.88 5.49
CA LEU A 54 -16.64 6.84 4.48
C LEU A 54 -15.24 6.97 3.89
N VAL A 55 -14.44 5.91 4.00
CA VAL A 55 -13.13 5.80 3.35
C VAL A 55 -13.27 4.97 2.06
N ILE A 56 -12.81 5.50 0.94
CA ILE A 56 -12.92 4.85 -0.38
C ILE A 56 -11.54 4.42 -0.88
N LYS A 57 -11.34 3.11 -1.05
CA LYS A 57 -10.13 2.52 -1.63
C LYS A 57 -10.47 1.42 -2.65
N LEU A 58 -10.63 1.82 -3.91
CA LEU A 58 -10.94 0.94 -5.03
C LEU A 58 -9.68 0.62 -5.85
N ARG A 59 -8.72 -0.10 -5.25
CA ARG A 59 -7.40 -0.43 -5.83
C ARG A 59 -7.07 -1.93 -5.70
N HIS A 60 -5.79 -2.31 -5.72
CA HIS A 60 -5.35 -3.70 -5.60
C HIS A 60 -5.26 -4.14 -4.13
N HIS A 61 -5.06 -5.43 -3.86
CA HIS A 61 -5.03 -5.97 -2.49
C HIS A 61 -3.98 -5.28 -1.61
N GLY A 62 -2.73 -5.16 -2.09
CA GLY A 62 -1.67 -4.47 -1.36
C GLY A 62 -2.02 -3.02 -1.04
N ASP A 63 -2.52 -2.27 -2.04
CA ASP A 63 -2.98 -0.89 -1.83
C ASP A 63 -4.02 -0.76 -0.70
N VAL A 64 -4.94 -1.73 -0.59
CA VAL A 64 -6.01 -1.74 0.41
C VAL A 64 -5.48 -2.12 1.78
N LEU A 65 -4.61 -3.12 1.90
CA LEU A 65 -3.96 -3.45 3.18
C LEU A 65 -3.16 -2.25 3.74
N LEU A 66 -2.44 -1.55 2.87
CA LEU A 66 -1.67 -0.36 3.23
C LEU A 66 -2.54 0.84 3.69
N THR A 67 -3.87 0.75 3.60
CA THR A 67 -4.79 1.75 4.19
C THR A 67 -5.13 1.49 5.65
N SER A 68 -4.83 0.30 6.20
CA SER A 68 -5.24 -0.06 7.57
C SER A 68 -4.90 0.98 8.64
N PRO A 69 -3.68 1.58 8.69
CA PRO A 69 -3.36 2.53 9.76
C PRO A 69 -4.21 3.81 9.72
N LEU A 70 -4.76 4.15 8.54
CA LEU A 70 -5.66 5.30 8.40
C LEU A 70 -6.95 5.11 9.21
N PHE A 71 -7.46 3.89 9.29
CA PHE A 71 -8.67 3.60 10.08
C PHE A 71 -8.38 3.65 11.58
N SER A 72 -7.28 3.04 12.02
CA SER A 72 -6.85 3.08 13.42
C SER A 72 -6.60 4.50 13.91
N HIS A 73 -5.94 5.33 13.10
CA HIS A 73 -5.72 6.71 13.49
C HIS A 73 -7.02 7.53 13.53
N LEU A 74 -7.95 7.32 12.59
CA LEU A 74 -9.25 7.98 12.62
C LEU A 74 -10.05 7.60 13.87
N ARG A 75 -10.04 6.32 14.28
CA ARG A 75 -10.69 5.89 15.54
C ARG A 75 -10.04 6.54 16.74
N LYS A 76 -8.70 6.52 16.83
CA LYS A 76 -7.97 7.12 17.94
C LYS A 76 -8.25 8.61 18.07
N ALA A 77 -8.27 9.35 16.96
CA ALA A 77 -8.54 10.79 16.94
C ALA A 77 -10.02 11.13 17.18
N LEU A 78 -10.94 10.25 16.77
CA LEU A 78 -12.39 10.44 16.86
C LEU A 78 -13.06 9.17 17.42
N PRO A 79 -13.02 8.95 18.75
CA PRO A 79 -13.42 7.67 19.36
C PRO A 79 -14.84 7.21 19.01
N ASP A 80 -15.80 8.14 18.92
CA ASP A 80 -17.22 7.83 18.68
C ASP A 80 -17.61 7.77 17.19
N VAL A 81 -16.66 7.88 16.26
CA VAL A 81 -16.99 8.03 14.84
C VAL A 81 -17.40 6.70 14.20
N GLN A 82 -18.44 6.68 13.38
CA GLN A 82 -18.71 5.53 12.52
C GLN A 82 -17.74 5.57 11.34
N LEU A 83 -16.89 4.56 11.20
CA LEU A 83 -15.96 4.40 10.07
C LEU A 83 -16.40 3.28 9.16
N ASP A 84 -16.79 3.64 7.95
CA ASP A 84 -17.16 2.67 6.92
C ASP A 84 -16.14 2.68 5.78
N ALA A 85 -15.96 1.54 5.14
CA ALA A 85 -15.03 1.37 4.02
C ALA A 85 -15.77 1.00 2.73
N TYR A 86 -15.39 1.63 1.62
CA TYR A 86 -15.84 1.24 0.28
C TYR A 86 -14.67 0.72 -0.54
N VAL A 87 -14.65 -0.59 -0.75
CA VAL A 87 -13.57 -1.34 -1.40
C VAL A 87 -14.12 -2.25 -2.49
N TYR A 88 -13.24 -2.84 -3.31
CA TYR A 88 -13.67 -3.90 -4.19
C TYR A 88 -13.92 -5.19 -3.40
N LYS A 89 -14.88 -5.99 -3.86
CA LYS A 89 -15.21 -7.28 -3.23
C LYS A 89 -14.00 -8.23 -3.14
N ASP A 90 -13.15 -8.25 -4.17
CA ASP A 90 -11.94 -9.08 -4.18
C ASP A 90 -10.88 -8.61 -3.18
N THR A 91 -10.83 -7.30 -2.89
CA THR A 91 -9.87 -6.71 -1.95
C THR A 91 -10.35 -6.64 -0.50
N TYR A 92 -11.64 -6.88 -0.24
CA TYR A 92 -12.23 -6.83 1.10
C TYR A 92 -11.47 -7.67 2.15
N PRO A 93 -10.99 -8.90 1.86
CA PRO A 93 -10.25 -9.70 2.84
C PRO A 93 -9.01 -9.03 3.43
N MET A 94 -8.49 -7.97 2.78
CA MET A 94 -7.35 -7.19 3.28
C MET A 94 -7.69 -6.32 4.50
N LEU A 95 -8.96 -5.97 4.69
CA LEU A 95 -9.44 -5.18 5.84
C LEU A 95 -10.51 -5.91 6.65
N GLU A 96 -10.96 -7.09 6.20
CA GLU A 96 -11.88 -7.93 6.96
C GLU A 96 -11.32 -8.20 8.37
N GLY A 97 -12.17 -7.99 9.39
CA GLY A 97 -11.81 -8.13 10.80
C GLY A 97 -11.07 -6.93 11.40
N HIS A 98 -10.92 -5.82 10.67
CA HIS A 98 -10.34 -4.59 11.22
C HIS A 98 -11.21 -4.01 12.33
N PRO A 99 -10.68 -3.83 13.57
CA PRO A 99 -11.50 -3.47 14.74
C PRO A 99 -12.17 -2.10 14.60
N ASP A 100 -11.51 -1.19 13.89
CA ASP A 100 -11.97 0.19 13.75
C ASP A 100 -13.01 0.41 12.65
N VAL A 101 -13.25 -0.57 11.77
CA VAL A 101 -14.18 -0.45 10.63
C VAL A 101 -15.53 -1.07 10.96
N ASN A 102 -16.58 -0.26 10.91
CA ASN A 102 -17.94 -0.67 11.26
C ASN A 102 -18.65 -1.40 10.11
N THR A 103 -18.63 -0.83 8.89
CA THR A 103 -19.35 -1.39 7.74
C THR A 103 -18.49 -1.39 6.48
N PHE A 104 -18.61 -2.46 5.69
CA PHE A 104 -17.99 -2.54 4.37
C PHE A 104 -19.05 -2.47 3.25
N PHE A 105 -18.80 -1.58 2.29
CA PHE A 105 -19.49 -1.55 1.01
C PHE A 105 -18.58 -2.17 -0.05
N HIS A 106 -19.16 -3.01 -0.93
CA HIS A 106 -18.39 -3.78 -1.92
C HIS A 106 -18.80 -3.42 -3.34
N TYR A 107 -17.84 -2.94 -4.13
CA TYR A 107 -17.98 -2.93 -5.59
C TYR A 107 -17.52 -4.28 -6.14
N ASP A 108 -18.42 -5.01 -6.80
CA ASP A 108 -18.05 -6.26 -7.45
C ASP A 108 -17.61 -5.98 -8.89
N LYS A 109 -16.34 -6.28 -9.19
CA LYS A 109 -15.78 -6.11 -10.54
C LYS A 109 -16.49 -7.01 -11.56
N ALA A 110 -17.12 -8.11 -11.14
CA ALA A 110 -17.93 -8.97 -12.01
C ALA A 110 -19.09 -8.21 -12.65
N TRP A 111 -19.55 -7.08 -12.08
CA TRP A 111 -20.57 -6.24 -12.71
C TRP A 111 -20.16 -5.71 -14.08
N LYS A 112 -18.86 -5.65 -14.39
CA LYS A 112 -18.38 -5.30 -15.74
C LYS A 112 -18.74 -6.32 -16.81
N LYS A 113 -19.02 -7.57 -16.42
CA LYS A 113 -19.45 -8.65 -17.33
C LYS A 113 -20.96 -8.70 -17.51
N LEU A 114 -21.73 -7.91 -16.75
CA LEU A 114 -23.18 -7.85 -16.87
C LEU A 114 -23.60 -6.97 -18.06
N SER A 115 -24.84 -7.17 -18.54
CA SER A 115 -25.45 -6.23 -19.47
C SER A 115 -25.51 -4.82 -18.89
N PHE A 116 -25.47 -3.81 -19.77
CA PHE A 116 -25.41 -2.40 -19.38
C PHE A 116 -26.47 -2.03 -18.33
N PHE A 117 -27.74 -2.37 -18.58
CA PHE A 117 -28.84 -2.08 -17.64
C PHE A 117 -28.63 -2.76 -16.27
N LYS A 118 -28.26 -4.05 -16.24
CA LYS A 118 -28.02 -4.77 -14.98
C LYS A 118 -26.87 -4.17 -14.19
N LYS A 119 -25.78 -3.78 -14.87
CA LYS A 119 -24.64 -3.07 -14.26
C LYS A 119 -25.09 -1.75 -13.63
N ILE A 120 -25.84 -0.92 -14.37
CA ILE A 120 -26.33 0.36 -13.88
C ILE A 120 -27.24 0.18 -12.66
N VAL A 121 -28.14 -0.81 -12.67
CA VAL A 121 -28.99 -1.13 -11.51
C VAL A 121 -28.14 -1.46 -10.28
N LYS A 122 -27.10 -2.30 -10.41
CA LYS A 122 -26.20 -2.63 -9.30
C LYS A 122 -25.42 -1.41 -8.80
N GLU A 123 -24.92 -0.57 -9.70
CA GLU A 123 -24.22 0.67 -9.34
C GLU A 123 -25.16 1.66 -8.63
N VAL A 124 -26.39 1.83 -9.11
CA VAL A 124 -27.40 2.68 -8.45
C VAL A 124 -27.79 2.11 -7.08
N GLN A 125 -27.94 0.79 -6.95
CA GLN A 125 -28.26 0.15 -5.66
C GLN A 125 -27.19 0.45 -4.60
N ILE A 126 -25.91 0.28 -4.91
CA ILE A 126 -24.84 0.59 -3.96
C ILE A 126 -24.74 2.08 -3.66
N LEU A 127 -24.90 2.94 -4.68
CA LEU A 127 -24.90 4.39 -4.49
C LEU A 127 -26.06 4.84 -3.59
N ARG A 128 -27.26 4.27 -3.74
CA ARG A 128 -28.41 4.55 -2.87
C ARG A 128 -28.14 4.09 -1.44
N LYS A 129 -27.53 2.92 -1.24
CA LYS A 129 -27.14 2.44 0.09
C LYS A 129 -26.15 3.39 0.77
N ILE A 130 -25.10 3.79 0.06
CA ILE A 130 -24.09 4.74 0.56
C ILE A 130 -24.72 6.10 0.86
N ARG A 131 -25.52 6.66 -0.06
CA ARG A 131 -26.16 7.97 0.13
C ARG A 131 -27.11 8.00 1.34
N ARG A 132 -27.79 6.90 1.65
CA ARG A 132 -28.69 6.79 2.80
C ARG A 132 -27.98 6.88 4.15
N GLN A 133 -26.67 6.60 4.21
CA GLN A 133 -25.89 6.70 5.43
C GLN A 133 -25.63 8.14 5.88
N LYS A 134 -25.78 9.12 4.98
CA LYS A 134 -25.59 10.55 5.26
C LYS A 134 -24.23 10.85 5.93
N TYR A 135 -23.14 10.43 5.30
CA TYR A 135 -21.79 10.69 5.81
C TYR A 135 -21.48 12.17 5.96
N ASP A 136 -20.88 12.54 7.09
CA ASP A 136 -20.37 13.90 7.35
C ASP A 136 -19.08 14.14 6.57
N MET A 137 -18.26 13.09 6.43
CA MET A 137 -17.00 13.13 5.70
C MET A 137 -16.84 11.96 4.74
N ILE A 138 -16.28 12.22 3.56
CA ILE A 138 -15.84 11.19 2.63
C ILE A 138 -14.36 11.37 2.32
N ILE A 139 -13.55 10.35 2.56
CA ILE A 139 -12.12 10.32 2.26
C ILE A 139 -11.88 9.39 1.08
N ASN A 140 -11.53 9.94 -0.08
CA ASN A 140 -11.22 9.15 -1.26
C ASN A 140 -9.71 9.01 -1.48
N LEU A 141 -9.21 7.79 -1.27
CA LEU A 141 -7.81 7.40 -1.45
C LEU A 141 -7.54 6.79 -2.83
N THR A 142 -8.48 6.96 -3.78
CA THR A 142 -8.42 6.40 -5.11
C THR A 142 -8.39 7.49 -6.18
N GLU A 143 -7.60 7.25 -7.21
CA GLU A 143 -7.37 8.19 -8.31
C GLU A 143 -8.53 8.27 -9.35
N GLY A 144 -9.41 7.27 -9.38
CA GLY A 144 -10.52 7.18 -10.33
C GLY A 144 -11.66 8.19 -10.10
N ASP A 145 -12.62 8.23 -11.04
CA ASP A 145 -13.76 9.17 -10.99
C ASP A 145 -14.83 8.80 -9.96
N ARG A 146 -14.90 7.51 -9.58
CA ARG A 146 -15.95 6.99 -8.70
C ARG A 146 -15.99 7.70 -7.35
N GLY A 147 -14.84 7.98 -6.74
CA GLY A 147 -14.78 8.71 -5.48
C GLY A 147 -15.33 10.13 -5.60
N ALA A 148 -15.01 10.82 -6.71
CA ALA A 148 -15.52 12.16 -6.98
C ALA A 148 -17.04 12.15 -7.26
N LEU A 149 -17.53 11.15 -7.99
CA LEU A 149 -18.95 10.96 -8.24
C LEU A 149 -19.71 10.73 -6.92
N ILE A 150 -19.20 9.84 -6.06
CA ILE A 150 -19.80 9.56 -4.75
C ILE A 150 -19.80 10.80 -3.87
N ALA A 151 -18.70 11.56 -3.81
CA ALA A 151 -18.65 12.81 -3.06
C ALA A 151 -19.69 13.82 -3.56
N LYS A 152 -19.81 14.01 -4.88
CA LYS A 152 -20.80 14.91 -5.49
C LYS A 152 -22.24 14.47 -5.23
N ILE A 153 -22.51 13.18 -5.32
CA ILE A 153 -23.85 12.63 -5.08
C ILE A 153 -24.21 12.70 -3.60
N CYS A 154 -23.32 12.29 -2.69
CA CYS A 154 -23.64 12.23 -1.26
C CYS A 154 -23.65 13.61 -0.61
N ARG A 155 -22.91 14.59 -1.15
CA ARG A 155 -22.77 15.96 -0.63
C ARG A 155 -22.43 15.98 0.87
N PRO A 156 -21.34 15.30 1.28
CA PRO A 156 -20.90 15.35 2.67
C PRO A 156 -20.49 16.78 3.04
N LYS A 157 -20.48 17.10 4.34
CA LYS A 157 -19.98 18.38 4.84
C LYS A 157 -18.50 18.56 4.47
N TYR A 158 -17.73 17.48 4.55
CA TYR A 158 -16.33 17.43 4.19
C TYR A 158 -16.05 16.31 3.19
N SER A 159 -15.19 16.57 2.23
CA SER A 159 -14.68 15.58 1.28
C SER A 159 -13.19 15.79 1.02
N VAL A 160 -12.43 14.71 1.12
CA VAL A 160 -10.98 14.65 0.95
C VAL A 160 -10.66 13.80 -0.27
N GLY A 161 -9.74 14.24 -1.13
CA GLY A 161 -9.28 13.44 -2.26
C GLY A 161 -8.05 14.02 -2.93
N MET A 162 -7.47 13.27 -3.88
CA MET A 162 -6.28 13.73 -4.62
C MET A 162 -6.58 14.97 -5.47
N GLN A 163 -5.66 15.95 -5.43
CA GLN A 163 -5.70 17.08 -6.35
C GLN A 163 -5.45 16.60 -7.78
N ARG A 164 -6.41 16.82 -8.68
CA ARG A 164 -6.29 16.52 -10.11
C ARG A 164 -6.88 17.65 -10.94
N GLU A 165 -6.29 17.90 -12.10
CA GLU A 165 -6.88 18.78 -13.11
C GLU A 165 -8.28 18.28 -13.50
N GLY A 166 -9.24 19.21 -13.63
CA GLY A 166 -10.66 18.88 -13.88
C GLY A 166 -11.48 18.36 -12.69
N LYS A 167 -10.85 17.97 -11.56
CA LYS A 167 -11.54 17.45 -10.36
C LYS A 167 -11.49 18.37 -9.13
N LYS A 168 -10.94 19.58 -9.26
CA LYS A 168 -10.80 20.55 -8.16
C LYS A 168 -12.12 20.85 -7.41
N ASN A 169 -13.27 20.69 -8.08
CA ASN A 169 -14.58 21.00 -7.51
C ASN A 169 -15.28 19.82 -6.82
N ALA A 170 -14.68 18.62 -6.79
CA ALA A 170 -15.30 17.44 -6.16
C ALA A 170 -14.98 17.32 -4.66
N TYR A 171 -13.85 17.87 -4.22
CA TYR A 171 -13.34 17.71 -2.87
C TYR A 171 -13.18 19.06 -2.18
N SER A 172 -13.65 19.16 -0.94
CA SER A 172 -13.45 20.33 -0.09
C SER A 172 -12.00 20.51 0.36
N HIS A 173 -11.27 19.39 0.49
CA HIS A 173 -9.87 19.34 0.88
C HIS A 173 -9.13 18.44 -0.11
N THR A 174 -7.95 18.87 -0.55
CA THR A 174 -7.21 18.15 -1.59
C THR A 174 -5.82 17.75 -1.13
N ILE A 175 -5.48 16.47 -1.31
CA ILE A 175 -4.14 15.92 -1.10
C ILE A 175 -3.27 16.33 -2.30
N LYS A 176 -2.16 17.02 -2.01
CA LYS A 176 -1.19 17.42 -3.04
C LYS A 176 -0.25 16.27 -3.35
N SER A 177 0.08 16.09 -4.62
CA SER A 177 1.14 15.16 -5.01
C SER A 177 2.50 15.70 -4.55
N SER A 178 3.26 14.86 -3.85
CA SER A 178 4.66 15.12 -3.51
C SER A 178 5.56 14.50 -4.57
N SER A 179 6.55 15.26 -5.05
CA SER A 179 7.63 14.73 -5.90
C SER A 179 8.58 13.82 -5.11
N THR A 180 8.75 14.07 -3.81
CA THR A 180 9.59 13.24 -2.94
C THR A 180 9.03 11.82 -2.84
N PRO A 181 9.85 10.79 -3.16
CA PRO A 181 9.48 9.40 -2.95
C PRO A 181 9.17 9.14 -1.47
N ARG A 182 7.95 8.71 -1.20
CA ARG A 182 7.50 8.28 0.12
C ARG A 182 6.80 6.94 0.02
N HIS A 183 6.78 6.20 1.12
CA HIS A 183 6.04 4.95 1.19
C HIS A 183 4.55 5.19 0.93
N THR A 184 3.89 4.18 0.37
CA THR A 184 2.47 4.30 0.00
C THR A 184 1.56 4.47 1.22
N VAL A 185 1.94 3.96 2.40
CA VAL A 185 1.24 4.26 3.67
C VAL A 185 1.27 5.75 3.96
N GLU A 186 2.45 6.38 3.90
CA GLU A 186 2.60 7.82 4.15
C GLU A 186 1.78 8.68 3.19
N LYS A 187 1.77 8.32 1.91
CA LYS A 187 0.95 9.01 0.90
C LYS A 187 -0.54 8.90 1.19
N GLN A 188 -1.00 7.81 1.80
CA GLN A 188 -2.40 7.64 2.19
C GLN A 188 -2.72 8.41 3.47
N LEU A 189 -1.79 8.44 4.43
CA LEU A 189 -1.92 9.23 5.66
C LEU A 189 -1.90 10.74 5.40
N ASP A 190 -1.44 11.22 4.25
CA ASP A 190 -1.61 12.62 3.85
C ASP A 190 -3.10 13.03 3.79
N ALA A 191 -4.02 12.09 3.60
CA ALA A 191 -5.46 12.37 3.71
C ALA A 191 -5.83 12.89 5.11
N LEU A 192 -5.16 12.37 6.15
CA LEU A 192 -5.34 12.78 7.54
C LEU A 192 -4.65 14.12 7.80
N ARG A 193 -3.43 14.30 7.29
CA ARG A 193 -2.68 15.56 7.41
C ARG A 193 -3.42 16.74 6.78
N CYS A 194 -4.11 16.49 5.66
CA CYS A 194 -4.95 17.49 5.00
C CYS A 194 -6.15 17.94 5.83
N ILE A 195 -6.56 17.19 6.85
CA ILE A 195 -7.67 17.53 7.75
C ILE A 195 -7.20 17.84 9.18
N GLY A 196 -5.89 18.03 9.39
CA GLY A 196 -5.32 18.46 10.66
C GLY A 196 -4.99 17.31 11.63
N LEU A 197 -5.00 16.07 11.15
CA LEU A 197 -4.59 14.89 11.93
C LEU A 197 -3.18 14.45 11.51
N PHE A 198 -2.27 14.33 12.47
CA PHE A 198 -0.87 14.03 12.24
C PHE A 198 -0.47 12.73 12.94
N PRO A 199 -0.49 11.58 12.23
CA PRO A 199 -0.14 10.29 12.82
C PRO A 199 1.28 10.26 13.39
N SER A 200 1.39 9.82 14.65
CA SER A 200 2.68 9.46 15.28
C SER A 200 3.26 8.21 14.62
N GLU A 201 4.45 7.77 14.98
CA GLU A 201 5.02 6.54 14.40
C GLU A 201 4.24 5.28 14.81
N GLU A 202 3.84 5.19 16.07
CA GLU A 202 3.05 4.08 16.62
C GLU A 202 1.69 3.91 15.91
N ASP A 203 1.14 5.00 15.37
CA ASP A 203 -0.15 4.99 14.66
C ASP A 203 -0.07 4.45 13.22
N ARG A 204 1.10 4.03 12.76
CA ARG A 204 1.35 3.67 11.36
C ARG A 204 1.46 2.17 11.12
N GLU A 205 1.23 1.35 12.15
CA GLU A 205 1.25 -0.10 12.04
C GLU A 205 0.14 -0.63 11.13
N LEU A 206 0.49 -1.61 10.30
CA LEU A 206 -0.49 -2.30 9.46
C LEU A 206 -1.29 -3.29 10.29
N PHE A 207 -2.58 -3.44 9.98
CA PHE A 207 -3.45 -4.42 10.58
C PHE A 207 -3.93 -5.45 9.55
N PHE A 208 -3.73 -6.73 9.83
CA PHE A 208 -4.27 -7.84 9.06
C PHE A 208 -4.80 -8.94 9.98
N HIS A 209 -6.13 -9.10 10.03
CA HIS A 209 -6.76 -10.12 10.86
C HIS A 209 -6.71 -11.50 10.20
N ILE A 210 -6.47 -12.52 11.02
CA ILE A 210 -6.56 -13.94 10.69
C ILE A 210 -7.42 -14.62 11.76
N SER A 211 -8.52 -15.23 11.34
CA SER A 211 -9.42 -15.97 12.23
C SER A 211 -8.82 -17.32 12.66
N ASP A 212 -9.34 -17.94 13.72
CA ASP A 212 -8.91 -19.27 14.14
C ASP A 212 -9.24 -20.34 13.10
N GLU A 213 -10.36 -20.18 12.39
CA GLU A 213 -10.77 -21.05 11.28
C GLU A 213 -9.75 -20.99 10.13
N ASP A 214 -9.29 -19.80 9.76
CA ASP A 214 -8.26 -19.63 8.71
C ASP A 214 -6.91 -20.20 9.15
N ARG A 215 -6.57 -20.11 10.44
CA ARG A 215 -5.37 -20.75 11.01
C ARG A 215 -5.45 -22.27 10.91
N GLN A 216 -6.59 -22.85 11.26
CA GLN A 216 -6.81 -24.29 11.17
C GLN A 216 -6.78 -24.77 9.71
N ARG A 217 -7.43 -24.05 8.79
CA ARG A 217 -7.38 -24.37 7.35
C ARG A 217 -5.95 -24.29 6.80
N ALA A 218 -5.20 -23.25 7.15
CA ALA A 218 -3.80 -23.14 6.76
C ALA A 218 -2.96 -24.31 7.28
N LEU A 219 -3.15 -24.72 8.55
CA LEU A 219 -2.43 -25.86 9.13
C LEU A 219 -2.74 -27.17 8.38
N MET A 220 -3.99 -27.39 7.97
CA MET A 220 -4.37 -28.54 7.15
C MET A 220 -3.75 -28.48 5.76
N LEU A 221 -3.73 -27.31 5.11
CA LEU A 221 -3.14 -27.12 3.78
C LEU A 221 -1.64 -27.43 3.76
N ILE A 222 -0.92 -27.11 4.84
CA ILE A 222 0.50 -27.42 4.98
C ILE A 222 0.76 -28.79 5.62
N GLU A 223 -0.25 -29.67 5.72
CA GLU A 223 -0.10 -31.03 6.28
C GLU A 223 0.46 -31.05 7.71
N GLY A 224 0.17 -30.02 8.51
CA GLY A 224 0.64 -29.91 9.88
C GLY A 224 2.15 -29.70 10.05
N ILE A 225 2.88 -29.43 8.96
CA ILE A 225 4.33 -29.25 9.06
C ILE A 225 4.67 -28.05 9.96
N LYS A 226 5.69 -28.26 10.78
CA LYS A 226 6.38 -27.22 11.53
C LYS A 226 7.66 -26.85 10.79
N ASP A 227 8.21 -25.68 11.08
CA ASP A 227 9.52 -25.23 10.58
C ASP A 227 9.65 -25.24 9.04
N TYR A 228 8.88 -24.36 8.39
CA TYR A 228 8.89 -24.19 6.95
C TYR A 228 9.13 -22.74 6.53
N VAL A 229 9.55 -22.57 5.29
CA VAL A 229 9.67 -21.27 4.63
C VAL A 229 8.62 -21.16 3.53
N VAL A 230 8.01 -19.99 3.39
CA VAL A 230 7.06 -19.72 2.31
C VAL A 230 7.80 -19.08 1.15
N VAL A 231 7.56 -19.57 -0.07
CA VAL A 231 8.12 -19.01 -1.29
C VAL A 231 6.98 -18.53 -2.17
N HIS A 232 6.93 -17.21 -2.44
CA HIS A 232 5.97 -16.58 -3.31
C HIS A 232 6.69 -15.83 -4.46
N PRO A 233 7.10 -16.54 -5.51
CA PRO A 233 8.03 -16.00 -6.50
C PRO A 233 7.36 -15.21 -7.63
N VAL A 234 6.05 -14.95 -7.50
CA VAL A 234 5.21 -14.43 -8.56
C VAL A 234 4.48 -13.14 -8.16
N SER A 235 4.08 -12.42 -9.19
CA SER A 235 3.26 -11.23 -9.12
C SER A 235 2.45 -11.15 -10.41
N ARG A 236 1.27 -10.56 -10.33
CA ARG A 236 0.45 -10.20 -11.50
C ARG A 236 1.27 -9.51 -12.60
N TRP A 237 2.27 -8.72 -12.19
CA TRP A 237 3.16 -8.00 -13.09
C TRP A 237 4.42 -8.82 -13.31
N ARG A 238 4.45 -9.61 -14.39
CA ARG A 238 5.54 -10.56 -14.69
C ARG A 238 6.94 -9.94 -14.71
N PHE A 239 7.07 -8.67 -15.07
CA PHE A 239 8.33 -7.94 -15.04
C PHE A 239 8.90 -7.75 -13.61
N LYS A 240 8.12 -8.06 -12.57
CA LYS A 240 8.58 -8.11 -11.18
C LYS A 240 9.05 -9.50 -10.74
N CYS A 241 8.95 -10.51 -11.59
CA CYS A 241 9.31 -11.89 -11.28
C CYS A 241 10.73 -12.20 -11.79
N PRO A 242 11.60 -12.82 -10.98
CA PRO A 242 12.84 -13.41 -11.48
C PRO A 242 12.55 -14.63 -12.38
N PRO A 243 13.53 -15.08 -13.18
CA PRO A 243 13.40 -16.32 -13.94
C PRO A 243 13.34 -17.55 -13.03
N PRO A 244 12.65 -18.63 -13.46
CA PRO A 244 12.46 -19.83 -12.64
C PRO A 244 13.75 -20.43 -12.06
N HIS A 245 14.82 -20.50 -12.86
CA HIS A 245 16.08 -21.11 -12.44
C HIS A 245 16.78 -20.37 -11.27
N ILE A 246 16.60 -19.04 -11.16
CA ILE A 246 17.15 -18.27 -10.03
C ILE A 246 16.44 -18.65 -8.74
N VAL A 247 15.10 -18.74 -8.77
CA VAL A 247 14.31 -19.15 -7.60
C VAL A 247 14.62 -20.61 -7.25
N ALA A 248 14.68 -21.50 -8.25
CA ALA A 248 15.01 -22.90 -8.03
C ALA A 248 16.39 -23.08 -7.37
N ASN A 249 17.40 -22.29 -7.75
CA ASN A 249 18.71 -22.34 -7.09
C ASN A 249 18.65 -21.98 -5.61
N VAL A 250 17.90 -20.93 -5.26
CA VAL A 250 17.70 -20.53 -3.85
C VAL A 250 16.94 -21.61 -3.08
N VAL A 251 15.87 -22.15 -3.67
CA VAL A 251 15.05 -23.18 -3.03
C VAL A 251 15.81 -24.50 -2.86
N LYS A 252 16.62 -24.89 -3.84
CA LYS A 252 17.48 -26.07 -3.76
C LYS A 252 18.47 -25.96 -2.60
N ASP A 253 19.08 -24.80 -2.40
CA ASP A 253 19.97 -24.56 -1.26
C ASP A 253 19.24 -24.70 0.08
N LEU A 254 18.02 -24.15 0.21
CA LEU A 254 17.19 -24.30 1.41
C LEU A 254 16.84 -25.77 1.70
N ILE A 255 16.45 -26.54 0.68
CA ILE A 255 16.11 -27.96 0.82
C ILE A 255 17.34 -28.78 1.24
N LEU A 256 18.52 -28.51 0.64
CA LEU A 256 19.77 -29.19 1.01
C LEU A 256 20.17 -28.94 2.47
N ARG A 257 19.72 -27.83 3.06
CA ARG A 257 19.91 -27.49 4.48
C ARG A 257 18.75 -28.01 5.37
N GLY A 258 17.90 -28.89 4.84
CA GLY A 258 16.82 -29.54 5.58
C GLY A 258 15.57 -28.68 5.81
N LYS A 259 15.43 -27.53 5.14
CA LYS A 259 14.23 -26.70 5.26
C LYS A 259 13.09 -27.25 4.40
N LYS A 260 11.88 -27.26 4.98
CA LYS A 260 10.64 -27.51 4.21
C LYS A 260 10.17 -26.23 3.53
N VAL A 261 9.70 -26.35 2.30
CA VAL A 261 9.33 -25.20 1.45
C VAL A 261 7.86 -25.29 1.05
N VAL A 262 7.13 -24.21 1.26
CA VAL A 262 5.73 -24.07 0.84
C VAL A 262 5.64 -23.03 -0.27
N PHE A 263 5.34 -23.46 -1.49
CA PHE A 263 5.09 -22.54 -2.61
C PHE A 263 3.67 -21.99 -2.57
N THR A 264 3.53 -20.70 -2.91
CA THR A 264 2.22 -20.04 -3.03
C THR A 264 2.17 -19.17 -4.28
N SER A 265 0.96 -18.97 -4.79
CA SER A 265 0.63 -18.05 -5.89
C SER A 265 -0.87 -17.72 -5.86
N GLY A 266 -1.29 -16.69 -6.61
CA GLY A 266 -2.71 -16.50 -6.91
C GLY A 266 -3.25 -17.59 -7.84
N PRO A 267 -4.59 -17.68 -8.02
CA PRO A 267 -5.22 -18.67 -8.90
C PRO A 267 -5.07 -18.35 -10.40
N ASP A 268 -4.24 -17.36 -10.76
CA ASP A 268 -3.99 -17.02 -12.17
C ASP A 268 -3.15 -18.13 -12.82
N LYS A 269 -3.59 -18.60 -14.00
CA LYS A 269 -2.93 -19.69 -14.73
C LYS A 269 -1.45 -19.41 -14.96
N GLN A 270 -1.07 -18.17 -15.32
CA GLN A 270 0.31 -17.84 -15.62
C GLN A 270 1.18 -17.82 -14.37
N GLU A 271 0.65 -17.36 -13.24
CA GLU A 271 1.36 -17.43 -11.96
C GLU A 271 1.59 -18.89 -11.56
N MET A 272 0.58 -19.75 -11.66
CA MET A 272 0.70 -21.18 -11.36
C MET A 272 1.68 -21.88 -12.31
N ASP A 273 1.66 -21.56 -13.60
CA ASP A 273 2.59 -22.14 -14.59
C ASP A 273 4.05 -21.74 -14.30
N ILE A 274 4.29 -20.52 -13.81
CA ILE A 274 5.63 -20.09 -13.37
C ILE A 274 6.07 -20.90 -12.15
N VAL A 275 5.22 -21.06 -11.14
CA VAL A 275 5.56 -21.88 -9.96
C VAL A 275 5.84 -23.32 -10.37
N ALA A 276 4.99 -23.92 -11.21
CA ALA A 276 5.19 -25.27 -11.73
C ALA A 276 6.55 -25.41 -12.45
N SER A 277 6.95 -24.40 -13.23
CA SER A 277 8.27 -24.40 -13.89
C SER A 277 9.45 -24.32 -12.92
N ILE A 278 9.27 -23.71 -11.75
CA ILE A 278 10.28 -23.70 -10.68
C ILE A 278 10.33 -25.06 -10.00
N VAL A 279 9.18 -25.60 -9.61
CA VAL A 279 9.07 -26.91 -8.94
C VAL A 279 9.63 -28.04 -9.80
N ALA A 280 9.46 -27.98 -11.12
CA ALA A 280 10.03 -28.96 -12.06
C ALA A 280 11.57 -29.03 -12.05
N LEU A 281 12.26 -28.01 -11.52
CA LEU A 281 13.72 -27.95 -11.40
C LEU A 281 14.23 -28.44 -10.03
N LEU A 282 13.33 -28.87 -9.14
CA LEU A 282 13.63 -29.18 -7.75
C LEU A 282 13.39 -30.68 -7.43
N PRO A 283 14.04 -31.21 -6.37
CA PRO A 283 13.66 -32.52 -5.85
C PRO A 283 12.21 -32.51 -5.36
N LYS A 284 11.51 -33.65 -5.44
CA LYS A 284 10.10 -33.75 -5.02
C LYS A 284 9.92 -33.68 -3.50
N GLU A 285 10.92 -34.12 -2.73
CA GLU A 285 10.85 -34.17 -1.27
C GLU A 285 11.01 -32.78 -0.65
N GLY A 286 10.29 -32.54 0.46
CA GLY A 286 10.40 -31.28 1.22
C GLY A 286 9.63 -30.09 0.63
N ILE A 287 8.78 -30.31 -0.39
CA ILE A 287 8.01 -29.25 -1.05
C ILE A 287 6.50 -29.50 -0.91
N ILE A 288 5.77 -28.45 -0.52
CA ILE A 288 4.30 -28.38 -0.63
C ILE A 288 3.95 -27.24 -1.59
N ASP A 289 3.13 -27.52 -2.62
CA ASP A 289 2.66 -26.51 -3.57
C ASP A 289 1.20 -26.13 -3.32
N LEU A 290 1.00 -24.92 -2.78
CA LEU A 290 -0.30 -24.30 -2.52
C LEU A 290 -0.71 -23.27 -3.58
N SER A 291 -0.09 -23.31 -4.76
CA SER A 291 -0.41 -22.43 -5.89
C SER A 291 -1.90 -22.46 -6.25
N GLY A 292 -2.57 -21.31 -6.13
CA GLY A 292 -4.01 -21.20 -6.38
C GLY A 292 -4.93 -21.93 -5.38
N LYS A 293 -4.38 -22.52 -4.31
CA LYS A 293 -5.11 -23.33 -3.32
C LYS A 293 -5.42 -22.59 -2.02
N THR A 294 -5.10 -21.31 -1.93
CA THR A 294 -5.32 -20.48 -0.73
C THR A 294 -6.24 -19.31 -1.03
N SER A 295 -7.14 -19.02 -0.10
CA SER A 295 -7.73 -17.70 0.06
C SER A 295 -6.69 -16.72 0.62
N LEU A 296 -7.00 -15.42 0.60
CA LEU A 296 -6.10 -14.40 1.12
C LEU A 296 -5.88 -14.52 2.64
N LYS A 297 -6.89 -14.97 3.39
CA LYS A 297 -6.79 -15.17 4.84
C LYS A 297 -5.95 -16.41 5.18
N GLU A 298 -6.19 -17.52 4.47
CA GLU A 298 -5.36 -18.72 4.60
C GLU A 298 -3.90 -18.46 4.20
N LEU A 299 -3.65 -17.70 3.12
CA LEU A 299 -2.30 -17.27 2.75
C LEU A 299 -1.63 -16.47 3.86
N GLY A 300 -2.36 -15.52 4.47
CA GLY A 300 -1.87 -14.79 5.63
C GLY A 300 -1.54 -15.71 6.81
N ALA A 301 -2.35 -16.73 7.08
CA ALA A 301 -2.09 -17.72 8.13
C ALA A 301 -0.86 -18.59 7.82
N VAL A 302 -0.69 -19.04 6.58
CA VAL A 302 0.51 -19.77 6.12
C VAL A 302 1.76 -18.88 6.25
N ILE A 303 1.67 -17.59 5.91
CA ILE A 303 2.78 -16.65 6.11
C ILE A 303 3.05 -16.43 7.61
N LYS A 304 2.02 -16.31 8.45
CA LYS A 304 2.21 -16.08 9.89
C LYS A 304 2.87 -17.27 10.59
N GLY A 305 2.56 -18.49 10.14
CA GLY A 305 3.10 -19.73 10.72
C GLY A 305 4.48 -20.13 10.21
N SER A 306 5.05 -19.43 9.22
CA SER A 306 6.34 -19.78 8.63
C SER A 306 7.51 -19.14 9.38
N GLN A 307 8.70 -19.72 9.24
CA GLN A 307 9.94 -19.12 9.75
C GLN A 307 10.27 -17.82 9.00
N MET A 308 9.96 -17.78 7.70
CA MET A 308 10.10 -16.60 6.86
C MET A 308 9.27 -16.70 5.58
N LEU A 309 9.15 -15.57 4.88
CA LEU A 309 8.66 -15.44 3.51
C LEU A 309 9.83 -15.04 2.59
N PHE A 310 10.02 -15.76 1.49
CA PHE A 310 10.82 -15.32 0.35
C PHE A 310 9.90 -14.97 -0.82
N CYS A 311 9.86 -13.70 -1.23
CA CYS A 311 8.91 -13.25 -2.25
C CYS A 311 9.43 -12.17 -3.20
N VAL A 312 8.57 -11.73 -4.10
CA VAL A 312 8.76 -10.54 -4.95
C VAL A 312 7.88 -9.39 -4.47
N ASP A 313 7.95 -8.22 -5.12
CA ASP A 313 7.02 -7.10 -4.92
C ASP A 313 5.58 -7.47 -5.35
N SER A 314 4.87 -8.10 -4.41
CA SER A 314 3.47 -8.51 -4.48
C SER A 314 2.80 -8.48 -3.08
N VAL A 315 1.52 -8.84 -3.02
CA VAL A 315 0.67 -8.71 -1.80
C VAL A 315 1.25 -9.41 -0.55
N PRO A 316 1.85 -10.61 -0.64
CA PRO A 316 2.48 -11.30 0.49
C PRO A 316 3.53 -10.48 1.24
N LEU A 317 4.28 -9.60 0.57
CA LEU A 317 5.22 -8.70 1.23
C LEU A 317 4.52 -7.83 2.28
N HIS A 318 3.39 -7.25 1.90
CA HIS A 318 2.63 -6.37 2.78
C HIS A 318 1.92 -7.15 3.89
N MET A 319 1.47 -8.39 3.60
CA MET A 319 0.97 -9.30 4.63
C MET A 319 2.05 -9.62 5.66
N ALA A 320 3.26 -9.98 5.22
CA ALA A 320 4.38 -10.23 6.11
C ALA A 320 4.74 -9.01 6.98
N SER A 321 4.64 -7.80 6.42
CA SER A 321 4.84 -6.55 7.18
C SER A 321 3.76 -6.35 8.26
N ALA A 322 2.49 -6.65 7.96
CA ALA A 322 1.40 -6.57 8.95
C ALA A 322 1.48 -7.67 10.01
N LEU A 323 1.94 -8.86 9.62
CA LEU A 323 2.03 -10.03 10.47
C LEU A 323 3.36 -10.13 11.25
N LYS A 324 4.30 -9.23 10.94
CA LYS A 324 5.69 -9.22 11.43
C LYS A 324 6.40 -10.57 11.18
N THR A 325 6.06 -11.26 10.08
CA THR A 325 6.76 -12.48 9.66
C THR A 325 8.07 -12.10 8.96
N PRO A 326 9.23 -12.67 9.33
CA PRO A 326 10.49 -12.39 8.65
C PRO A 326 10.38 -12.50 7.12
N VAL A 327 10.91 -11.54 6.37
CA VAL A 327 10.76 -11.52 4.90
C VAL A 327 12.03 -11.13 4.15
N VAL A 328 12.36 -11.90 3.11
CA VAL A 328 13.31 -11.49 2.07
C VAL A 328 12.52 -11.22 0.80
N VAL A 329 12.63 -10.01 0.26
CA VAL A 329 11.88 -9.60 -0.93
C VAL A 329 12.77 -9.12 -2.05
N LEU A 330 12.51 -9.61 -3.26
CA LEU A 330 13.17 -9.14 -4.47
C LEU A 330 12.45 -7.92 -5.06
N PHE A 331 13.21 -6.86 -5.32
CA PHE A 331 12.73 -5.69 -6.05
C PHE A 331 13.52 -5.48 -7.34
N GLY A 332 12.78 -5.31 -8.44
CA GLY A 332 13.30 -5.04 -9.77
C GLY A 332 12.99 -3.62 -10.24
N PRO A 333 12.14 -3.43 -11.25
CA PRO A 333 11.89 -2.11 -11.87
C PRO A 333 11.05 -1.16 -11.00
N THR A 334 10.40 -1.65 -9.95
CA THR A 334 9.64 -0.85 -8.98
C THR A 334 10.50 -0.35 -7.83
N SER A 335 10.01 0.68 -7.14
CA SER A 335 10.68 1.30 -6.00
C SER A 335 10.27 0.69 -4.67
N GLU A 336 11.26 0.16 -3.97
CA GLU A 336 11.25 -0.26 -2.57
C GLU A 336 10.94 0.91 -1.62
N VAL A 337 11.25 2.15 -1.99
CA VAL A 337 10.87 3.33 -1.18
C VAL A 337 9.35 3.51 -1.16
N ASN A 338 8.65 3.13 -2.24
CA ASN A 338 7.20 3.27 -2.32
C ASN A 338 6.43 2.06 -1.80
N TRP A 339 7.01 0.86 -1.90
CA TRP A 339 6.30 -0.41 -1.71
C TRP A 339 7.04 -1.43 -0.84
N GLY A 340 8.20 -1.07 -0.29
CA GLY A 340 9.02 -1.98 0.52
C GLY A 340 8.32 -2.43 1.83
N PRO A 341 9.01 -3.28 2.60
CA PRO A 341 8.55 -3.65 3.93
C PRO A 341 8.26 -2.39 4.77
N TRP A 342 7.07 -2.34 5.37
CA TRP A 342 6.63 -1.17 6.15
C TRP A 342 6.73 -1.45 7.64
N MET A 343 7.55 -0.67 8.35
CA MET A 343 7.77 -0.81 9.80
C MET A 343 8.04 -2.26 10.23
N HIS A 344 8.95 -2.91 9.51
CA HIS A 344 9.26 -4.32 9.70
C HIS A 344 10.77 -4.53 9.83
N ALA A 345 11.22 -4.66 11.08
CA ALA A 345 12.64 -4.80 11.41
C ALA A 345 13.26 -6.07 10.79
N HIS A 346 12.54 -7.19 10.83
CA HIS A 346 13.02 -8.47 10.30
C HIS A 346 12.69 -8.61 8.81
N SER A 347 13.17 -7.66 8.02
CA SER A 347 13.02 -7.67 6.57
C SER A 347 14.35 -7.43 5.85
N ARG A 348 14.47 -7.98 4.64
CA ARG A 348 15.57 -7.71 3.72
C ARG A 348 15.03 -7.43 2.34
N VAL A 349 15.47 -6.31 1.77
CA VAL A 349 15.18 -5.96 0.38
C VAL A 349 16.41 -6.31 -0.45
N VAL A 350 16.26 -7.24 -1.38
CA VAL A 350 17.33 -7.65 -2.30
C VAL A 350 17.07 -7.02 -3.67
N THR A 351 18.05 -6.29 -4.16
CA THR A 351 17.99 -5.59 -5.44
C THR A 351 19.29 -5.76 -6.19
N LYS A 352 19.25 -5.52 -7.51
CA LYS A 352 20.45 -5.32 -8.30
C LYS A 352 20.66 -3.84 -8.58
N THR A 353 21.82 -3.32 -8.20
CA THR A 353 22.22 -1.95 -8.51
C THR A 353 22.48 -1.83 -10.01
N VAL A 354 21.58 -1.13 -10.71
CA VAL A 354 21.71 -0.77 -12.13
C VAL A 354 21.24 0.68 -12.32
N PRO A 355 21.81 1.46 -13.25
CA PRO A 355 21.55 2.91 -13.35
C PRO A 355 20.09 3.28 -13.60
N CYS A 356 19.32 2.41 -14.24
CA CYS A 356 17.92 2.69 -14.56
C CYS A 356 16.97 2.43 -13.39
N ARG A 357 17.41 1.77 -12.30
CA ARG A 357 16.51 1.33 -11.23
C ARG A 357 16.28 2.43 -10.20
N PRO A 358 15.02 2.67 -9.76
CA PRO A 358 13.77 2.13 -10.30
C PRO A 358 13.33 2.86 -11.59
N CYS A 359 12.98 2.12 -12.65
CA CYS A 359 12.55 2.71 -13.93
C CYS A 359 11.04 2.73 -14.12
N PHE A 360 10.28 1.97 -13.30
CA PHE A 360 8.84 1.75 -13.41
C PHE A 360 8.36 1.23 -14.79
N LYS A 361 9.28 0.72 -15.61
CA LYS A 361 8.97 0.11 -16.91
C LYS A 361 8.41 -1.29 -16.73
N ASP A 362 7.55 -1.68 -17.65
CA ASP A 362 6.90 -2.98 -17.68
C ASP A 362 7.75 -4.05 -18.38
N GLY A 363 9.07 -4.00 -18.18
CA GLY A 363 10.06 -4.87 -18.82
C GLY A 363 11.15 -4.09 -19.59
N CYS A 364 12.25 -4.77 -19.88
CA CYS A 364 13.34 -4.29 -20.72
C CYS A 364 13.03 -4.60 -22.19
N ALA A 365 13.25 -3.64 -23.08
CA ALA A 365 13.07 -3.80 -24.53
C ALA A 365 11.71 -4.42 -24.95
N GLY A 366 10.62 -4.14 -24.21
CA GLY A 366 9.28 -4.68 -24.52
C GLY A 366 9.05 -6.15 -24.16
N SER A 367 10.03 -6.84 -23.57
CA SER A 367 9.98 -8.29 -23.28
C SER A 367 9.02 -8.71 -22.16
N LYS A 368 8.49 -7.75 -21.38
CA LYS A 368 7.81 -8.03 -20.08
C LYS A 368 8.69 -8.71 -19.03
N MET A 369 10.00 -8.76 -19.25
CA MET A 369 11.01 -9.31 -18.36
C MET A 369 11.96 -8.17 -17.94
N SER A 370 12.46 -8.19 -16.72
CA SER A 370 13.37 -7.15 -16.24
C SER A 370 14.76 -7.70 -15.97
N ASP A 371 15.74 -7.21 -16.73
CA ASP A 371 17.13 -7.66 -16.64
C ASP A 371 17.71 -7.53 -15.23
N CYS A 372 17.28 -6.52 -14.47
CA CYS A 372 17.70 -6.33 -13.08
C CYS A 372 17.30 -7.49 -12.15
N LEU A 373 16.23 -8.23 -12.47
CA LEU A 373 15.83 -9.46 -11.76
C LEU A 373 16.35 -10.72 -12.45
N TYR A 374 16.51 -10.70 -13.78
CA TYR A 374 17.04 -11.84 -14.54
C TYR A 374 18.53 -12.09 -14.34
N THR A 375 19.25 -11.07 -13.89
CA THR A 375 20.69 -11.13 -13.67
C THR A 375 21.06 -10.93 -12.19
N ILE A 376 20.08 -11.08 -11.29
CA ILE A 376 20.31 -11.05 -9.84
C ILE A 376 21.02 -12.34 -9.42
N SER A 377 22.02 -12.23 -8.55
CA SER A 377 22.79 -13.40 -8.14
C SER A 377 22.03 -14.21 -7.09
N PRO A 378 21.79 -15.53 -7.29
CA PRO A 378 21.21 -16.39 -6.25
C PRO A 378 22.00 -16.34 -4.94
N LYS A 379 23.34 -16.19 -5.01
CA LYS A 379 24.21 -16.09 -3.82
C LYS A 379 23.86 -14.88 -2.95
N VAL A 380 23.54 -13.73 -3.55
CA VAL A 380 23.14 -12.53 -2.80
C VAL A 380 21.81 -12.75 -2.08
N ILE A 381 20.89 -13.48 -2.72
CA ILE A 381 19.60 -13.84 -2.12
C ILE A 381 19.82 -14.79 -0.93
N ILE A 382 20.58 -15.86 -1.13
CA ILE A 382 20.90 -16.86 -0.09
C ILE A 382 21.58 -16.18 1.11
N ASN A 383 22.60 -15.35 0.89
CA ASN A 383 23.26 -14.60 1.97
C ASN A 383 22.28 -13.69 2.74
N SER A 384 21.31 -13.09 2.05
CA SER A 384 20.28 -12.25 2.68
C SER A 384 19.31 -13.08 3.52
N ILE A 385 18.98 -14.30 3.06
CA ILE A 385 18.18 -15.26 3.82
C ILE A 385 18.94 -15.69 5.08
N ASP A 386 20.21 -16.07 4.93
CA ASP A 386 21.05 -16.53 6.04
C ASP A 386 21.19 -15.45 7.11
N SER A 387 21.55 -14.23 6.72
CA SER A 387 21.65 -13.08 7.64
C SER A 387 20.33 -12.81 8.37
N LEU A 388 19.19 -12.93 7.70
CA LEU A 388 17.89 -12.70 8.33
C LEU A 388 17.52 -13.82 9.31
N LEU A 389 17.73 -15.08 8.92
CA LEU A 389 17.43 -16.22 9.79
C LEU A 389 18.35 -16.25 11.00
N GLU A 390 19.62 -15.87 10.85
CA GLU A 390 20.56 -15.73 11.95
C GLU A 390 20.18 -14.57 12.89
N GLU A 391 19.77 -13.41 12.37
CA GLU A 391 19.29 -12.31 13.21
C GLU A 391 18.06 -12.70 14.06
N VAL A 392 17.14 -13.47 13.47
CA VAL A 392 15.84 -13.78 14.12
C VAL A 392 15.92 -15.02 15.00
N TYR A 393 16.68 -16.04 14.60
CA TYR A 393 16.69 -17.36 15.23
C TYR A 393 18.09 -17.85 15.61
N GLY A 394 19.14 -17.09 15.30
CA GLY A 394 20.48 -17.33 15.82
C GLY A 394 20.46 -17.18 17.34
N LYS A 395 21.08 -18.13 18.03
CA LYS A 395 21.20 -18.10 19.49
C LYS A 395 22.36 -17.25 19.94
#